data_AF-A0A379DZR8-F1
#
_entry.id   AF-A0A379DZR8-F1
#
_cell.length_a   1.000
_cell.length_b   1.000
_cell.length_c   1.000
_cell.angle_alpha   90.00
_cell.angle_beta   90.00
_cell.angle_gamma   90.00
#
_symmetry.space_group_name_H-M   'P 1'
#
loop_
_entity.id
_entity.type
_entity.pdbx_description
1 polymer ?
#
loop_
_entity_poly.entity_id
_entity_poly.type
_entity_poly.pdbx_seq_one_letter_code
_entity_poly.pdbx_strand_id
1 'polypeptide(L)'
;MGTIKDLRTFVKNFIYAHIIVPYRYYLFSKKIDIRDGIETISCIIKHNLSISRFGDYEYMSLFNESNNFNKENTRLAERLKEVLQSNNPNLLICLPHAFHSLSNDNKHAL
;
A
#
# COMPACT_ATOMS: atom_id res chain seq x y z
N MET A 1 21.37 31.97 7.15
CA MET A 1 20.35 31.52 6.17
C MET A 1 19.99 30.02 6.30
N GLY A 2 20.83 29.16 6.91
CA GLY A 2 20.58 27.72 7.07
C GLY A 2 19.56 27.35 8.17
N THR A 3 19.73 27.88 9.38
CA THR A 3 18.99 27.44 10.58
C THR A 3 17.46 27.63 10.54
N ILE A 4 16.97 28.71 9.92
CA ILE A 4 15.53 28.98 9.78
C ILE A 4 14.89 28.08 8.72
N LYS A 5 15.63 27.74 7.64
CA LYS A 5 15.16 26.78 6.63
C LYS A 5 15.05 25.38 7.23
N ASP A 6 16.00 25.02 8.07
CA ASP A 6 16.01 23.73 8.77
C ASP A 6 14.84 23.63 9.75
N LEU A 7 14.56 24.67 10.53
CA LEU A 7 13.40 24.71 11.42
C LEU A 7 12.07 24.64 10.64
N ARG A 8 11.96 25.35 9.51
CA ARG A 8 10.76 25.28 8.65
C ARG A 8 10.56 23.88 8.09
N THR A 9 11.62 23.22 7.65
CA THR A 9 11.58 21.83 7.15
C THR A 9 11.20 20.87 8.27
N PHE A 10 11.78 21.03 9.46
CA PHE A 10 11.43 20.24 10.64
C PHE A 10 9.95 20.37 10.99
N VAL A 11 9.43 21.59 11.12
CA VAL A 11 8.02 21.83 11.45
C VAL A 11 7.10 21.25 10.37
N LYS A 12 7.44 21.40 9.09
CA LYS A 12 6.68 20.80 7.99
C LYS A 12 6.65 19.27 8.10
N ASN A 13 7.80 18.64 8.31
CA ASN A 13 7.90 17.19 8.42
C ASN A 13 7.17 16.68 9.67
N PHE A 14 7.25 17.42 10.78
CA PHE A 14 6.55 17.12 12.01
C PHE A 14 5.03 17.15 11.82
N ILE A 15 4.49 18.22 11.22
CA ILE A 15 3.07 18.35 10.87
C ILE A 15 2.66 17.24 9.90
N TYR A 16 3.49 16.96 8.89
CA TYR A 16 3.21 15.92 7.92
C TYR A 16 3.07 14.54 8.58
N ALA A 17 4.04 14.17 9.41
CA ALA A 17 4.07 12.88 10.08
C ALA A 17 2.97 12.72 11.15
N HIS A 18 2.69 13.75 11.95
CA HIS A 18 1.80 13.63 13.12
C HIS A 18 0.36 14.09 12.86
N ILE A 19 0.10 14.83 11.78
CA ILE A 19 -1.23 15.35 11.46
C ILE A 19 -1.70 14.83 10.10
N ILE A 20 -0.91 15.06 9.04
CA ILE A 20 -1.35 14.76 7.67
C ILE A 20 -1.44 13.26 7.43
N VAL A 21 -0.40 12.48 7.78
CA VAL A 21 -0.37 11.02 7.58
C VAL A 21 -1.49 10.31 8.35
N PRO A 22 -1.69 10.54 9.66
CA PRO A 22 -2.78 9.90 10.41
C PRO A 22 -4.16 10.28 9.89
N TYR A 23 -4.38 11.55 9.52
CA TYR A 23 -5.65 11.98 8.95
C TYR A 23 -5.93 11.32 7.60
N ARG A 24 -4.92 11.22 6.72
CA ARG A 24 -5.05 10.50 5.45
C ARG A 24 -5.33 9.02 5.69
N TYR A 25 -4.59 8.38 6.60
CA TYR A 25 -4.83 6.97 6.96
C TYR A 25 -6.26 6.75 7.44
N TYR A 26 -6.78 7.62 8.32
CA TYR A 26 -8.17 7.56 8.78
C TYR A 26 -9.19 7.70 7.63
N LEU A 27 -8.94 8.59 6.66
CA LEU A 27 -9.82 8.76 5.50
C LEU A 27 -9.73 7.58 4.51
N PHE A 28 -8.54 7.02 4.30
CA PHE A 28 -8.32 5.92 3.35
C PHE A 28 -8.80 4.58 3.87
N SER A 29 -8.52 4.25 5.13
CA SER A 29 -8.95 2.99 5.78
C SER A 29 -10.47 2.81 5.74
N LYS A 30 -11.25 3.90 5.75
CA LYS A 30 -12.71 3.87 5.61
C LYS A 30 -13.23 3.61 4.20
N LYS A 31 -12.39 3.83 3.17
CA LYS A 31 -12.79 3.72 1.76
C LYS A 31 -12.41 2.40 1.12
N ILE A 32 -11.49 1.66 1.74
CA ILE A 32 -10.97 0.40 1.20
C ILE A 32 -11.42 -0.72 2.13
N ASP A 33 -12.15 -1.66 1.57
CA ASP A 33 -12.51 -2.91 2.25
C ASP A 33 -11.42 -3.95 1.96
N ILE A 34 -10.65 -4.32 2.99
CA ILE A 34 -9.58 -5.32 2.90
C ILE A 34 -9.91 -6.47 3.82
N ARG A 35 -10.34 -7.59 3.21
CA ARG A 35 -10.62 -8.84 3.90
C ARG A 35 -9.37 -9.42 4.53
N ASP A 36 -9.54 -10.17 5.62
CA ASP A 36 -8.43 -10.89 6.21
C ASP A 36 -8.04 -12.13 5.37
N GLY A 37 -7.00 -12.85 5.81
CA GLY A 37 -6.51 -14.02 5.09
C GLY A 37 -7.53 -15.16 4.99
N ILE A 38 -8.33 -15.40 6.03
CA ILE A 38 -9.30 -16.50 6.08
C ILE A 38 -10.49 -16.19 5.17
N GLU A 39 -11.01 -14.97 5.25
CA GLU A 39 -12.08 -14.48 4.37
C GLU A 39 -11.63 -14.49 2.89
N THR A 40 -10.38 -14.09 2.63
CA THR A 40 -9.78 -14.09 1.29
C THR A 40 -9.70 -15.50 0.72
N ILE A 41 -9.16 -16.46 1.48
CA ILE A 41 -9.07 -17.88 1.06
C ILE A 41 -10.47 -18.45 0.79
N SER A 42 -11.43 -18.18 1.68
CA SER A 42 -12.81 -18.63 1.54
C SER A 42 -13.45 -18.09 0.25
N CYS A 43 -13.18 -16.83 -0.07
CA CYS A 43 -13.65 -16.19 -1.30
C CYS A 43 -13.06 -16.84 -2.55
N ILE A 44 -11.75 -17.09 -2.56
CA ILE A 44 -11.05 -17.73 -3.69
C ILE A 44 -11.62 -19.13 -3.96
N ILE A 45 -11.79 -19.95 -2.92
CA ILE A 45 -12.32 -21.32 -3.07
C ILE A 45 -13.77 -21.29 -3.56
N LYS A 46 -14.61 -20.43 -2.99
CA LYS A 46 -16.04 -20.35 -3.31
C LYS A 46 -16.29 -19.85 -4.74
N HIS A 47 -15.51 -18.89 -5.21
CA HIS A 47 -15.76 -18.19 -6.46
C HIS A 47 -14.75 -18.54 -7.57
N ASN A 48 -13.75 -19.39 -7.27
CA ASN A 48 -12.69 -19.81 -8.18
C ASN A 48 -11.97 -18.64 -8.87
N LEU A 49 -11.62 -17.62 -8.08
CA LEU A 49 -11.02 -16.38 -8.56
C LEU A 49 -9.51 -16.52 -8.79
N SER A 50 -9.00 -15.85 -9.82
CA SER A 50 -7.56 -15.54 -9.91
C SER A 50 -7.21 -14.48 -8.88
N ILE A 51 -5.93 -14.42 -8.47
CA ILE A 51 -5.46 -13.46 -7.46
C ILE A 51 -4.26 -12.66 -7.93
N SER A 52 -4.18 -11.40 -7.51
CA SER A 52 -2.98 -10.58 -7.60
C SER A 52 -2.72 -9.91 -6.26
N ARG A 53 -1.55 -10.14 -5.67
CA ARG A 53 -1.16 -9.60 -4.37
C ARG A 53 -0.15 -8.47 -4.56
N PHE A 54 -0.40 -7.34 -3.92
CA PHE A 54 0.51 -6.19 -3.92
C PHE A 54 1.18 -6.08 -2.56
N GLY A 55 2.48 -6.37 -2.51
CA GLY A 55 3.35 -6.13 -1.37
C GLY A 55 4.19 -4.86 -1.53
N ASP A 56 5.14 -4.68 -0.61
CA ASP A 56 6.12 -3.61 -0.62
C ASP A 56 6.87 -3.49 -1.96
N TYR A 57 7.36 -4.61 -2.51
CA TYR A 57 8.10 -4.60 -3.76
C TYR A 57 7.24 -4.25 -4.99
N GLU A 58 5.97 -4.65 -5.01
CA GLU A 58 5.04 -4.23 -6.08
C GLU A 58 4.78 -2.72 -5.99
N TYR A 59 4.67 -2.15 -4.78
CA TYR A 59 4.55 -0.70 -4.62
C TYR A 59 5.82 0.03 -5.04
N MET A 60 7.01 -0.44 -4.65
CA MET A 60 8.27 0.13 -5.13
C MET A 60 8.32 0.12 -6.67
N SER A 61 7.94 -1.00 -7.29
CA SER A 61 7.89 -1.12 -8.74
C SER A 61 6.88 -0.17 -9.38
N LEU A 62 5.70 0.01 -8.78
CA LEU A 62 4.67 0.98 -9.22
C LEU A 62 5.20 2.42 -9.23
N PHE A 63 6.10 2.75 -8.30
CA PHE A 63 6.73 4.08 -8.20
C PHE A 63 8.04 4.21 -8.97
N ASN A 64 8.41 3.21 -9.79
CA ASN A 64 9.70 3.12 -10.49
C ASN A 64 10.90 3.24 -9.53
N GLU A 65 10.78 2.70 -8.33
CA GLU A 65 11.88 2.61 -7.39
C GLU A 65 12.69 1.34 -7.64
N SER A 66 14.02 1.49 -7.61
CA SER A 66 14.94 0.35 -7.67
C SER A 66 15.19 -0.21 -6.27
N ASN A 67 15.34 -1.53 -6.14
CA ASN A 67 15.77 -2.20 -4.92
C ASN A 67 16.85 -3.25 -5.22
N ASN A 68 17.30 -3.97 -4.19
CA ASN A 68 18.37 -4.97 -4.31
C ASN A 68 18.03 -6.16 -5.23
N PHE A 69 16.74 -6.39 -5.50
CA PHE A 69 16.25 -7.54 -6.26
C PHE A 69 15.74 -7.15 -7.66
N ASN A 70 15.24 -5.93 -7.85
CA ASN A 70 14.69 -5.45 -9.11
C ASN A 70 15.12 -4.00 -9.38
N LYS A 71 15.59 -3.74 -10.60
CA LYS A 71 15.79 -2.38 -11.11
C LYS A 71 14.45 -1.79 -11.58
N GLU A 72 14.37 -0.48 -11.57
CA GLU A 72 13.25 0.27 -12.13
C GLU A 72 12.93 -0.19 -13.56
N ASN A 73 11.64 -0.36 -13.83
CA ASN A 73 11.15 -0.80 -15.12
C ASN A 73 9.77 -0.19 -15.35
N THR A 74 9.73 0.86 -16.18
CA THR A 74 8.51 1.61 -16.48
C THR A 74 7.41 0.72 -17.02
N ARG A 75 7.74 -0.26 -17.87
CA ARG A 75 6.74 -1.19 -18.42
C ARG A 75 6.13 -2.06 -17.32
N LEU A 76 6.93 -2.50 -16.35
CA LEU A 76 6.42 -3.24 -15.19
C LEU A 76 5.50 -2.35 -14.35
N ALA A 77 5.90 -1.11 -14.07
CA ALA A 77 5.10 -0.16 -13.30
C ALA A 77 3.73 0.10 -13.96
N GLU A 78 3.70 0.31 -15.28
CA GLU A 78 2.48 0.49 -16.07
C GLU A 78 1.57 -0.75 -15.98
N ARG A 79 2.14 -1.94 -16.16
CA ARG A 79 1.37 -3.20 -16.08
C ARG A 79 0.84 -3.49 -14.69
N LEU A 80 1.61 -3.20 -13.64
CA LEU A 80 1.14 -3.32 -12.25
C LEU A 80 -0.01 -2.34 -11.99
N LYS A 81 0.07 -1.11 -12.52
CA LYS A 81 -0.98 -0.10 -12.37
C LYS A 81 -2.26 -0.54 -13.07
N GLU A 82 -2.17 -1.11 -14.27
CA GLU A 82 -3.32 -1.66 -14.98
C GLU A 82 -3.98 -2.81 -14.21
N VAL A 83 -3.19 -3.70 -13.59
CA VAL A 83 -3.72 -4.79 -12.76
C VAL A 83 -4.40 -4.24 -11.50
N LEU A 84 -3.77 -3.28 -10.80
CA LEU A 84 -4.31 -2.66 -9.59
C LEU A 84 -5.64 -1.93 -9.87
N GLN A 85 -5.82 -1.40 -11.08
CA GLN A 85 -7.03 -0.70 -11.53
C GLN A 85 -8.00 -1.60 -12.31
N SER A 86 -7.77 -2.91 -12.33
CA SER A 86 -8.59 -3.86 -13.08
C SER A 86 -10.00 -3.98 -12.48
N ASN A 87 -11.02 -3.95 -13.34
CA ASN A 87 -12.40 -4.25 -13.00
C ASN A 87 -12.82 -5.68 -13.41
N ASN A 88 -11.85 -6.58 -13.60
CA ASN A 88 -12.14 -7.96 -13.99
C ASN A 88 -12.83 -8.70 -12.82
N PRO A 89 -14.09 -9.17 -12.98
CA PRO A 89 -14.82 -9.81 -11.88
C PRO A 89 -14.22 -11.16 -11.43
N ASN A 90 -13.35 -11.76 -12.24
CA ASN A 90 -12.67 -13.02 -11.94
C ASN A 90 -11.28 -12.82 -11.31
N LEU A 91 -10.89 -11.58 -11.01
CA LEU A 91 -9.60 -11.24 -10.42
C LEU A 91 -9.81 -10.56 -9.06
N LEU A 92 -9.30 -11.18 -8.01
CA LEU A 92 -9.22 -10.58 -6.68
C LEU A 92 -7.90 -9.82 -6.54
N ILE A 93 -8.00 -8.52 -6.30
CA ILE A 93 -6.85 -7.65 -5.98
C ILE A 93 -6.65 -7.65 -4.47
N CYS A 94 -5.48 -8.09 -4.01
CA CYS A 94 -5.14 -8.14 -2.59
C CYS A 94 -4.14 -7.04 -2.25
N LEU A 95 -4.44 -6.28 -1.20
CA LEU A 95 -3.58 -5.26 -0.61
C LEU A 95 -3.10 -5.71 0.78
N PRO A 96 -2.02 -5.14 1.34
CA PRO A 96 -1.58 -5.44 2.69
C PRO A 96 -2.69 -5.14 3.72
N HIS A 97 -3.00 -6.11 4.58
CA HIS A 97 -4.04 -5.97 5.60
C HIS A 97 -3.73 -4.87 6.63
N ALA A 98 -2.44 -4.53 6.81
CA ALA A 98 -1.96 -3.41 7.63
C ALA A 98 -2.61 -2.05 7.27
N PHE A 99 -3.11 -1.88 6.04
CA PHE A 99 -3.86 -0.68 5.66
C PHE A 99 -5.28 -0.62 6.26
N HIS A 100 -5.79 -1.75 6.74
CA HIS A 100 -7.06 -1.87 7.44
C HIS A 100 -6.87 -1.97 8.96
N SER A 101 -6.01 -2.87 9.42
CA SER A 101 -5.72 -3.06 10.85
C SER A 101 -4.31 -3.62 11.07
N LEU A 102 -3.65 -3.16 12.13
CA LEU A 102 -2.39 -3.71 12.65
C LEU A 102 -2.60 -4.60 13.88
N SER A 103 -3.85 -4.87 14.29
CA SER A 103 -4.18 -5.55 15.55
C SER A 103 -3.60 -6.96 15.67
N ASN A 104 -3.35 -7.61 14.53
CA ASN A 104 -2.86 -8.98 14.46
C ASN A 104 -1.37 -9.05 14.09
N ASP A 105 -0.72 -7.91 13.91
CA ASP A 105 0.70 -7.84 13.57
C ASP A 105 1.57 -7.80 14.84
N ASN A 106 2.84 -8.19 14.67
CA ASN A 106 3.82 -8.10 15.73
C ASN A 106 4.26 -6.62 15.94
N LYS A 107 4.94 -6.37 17.06
CA LYS A 107 5.43 -5.03 17.44
C LYS A 107 6.38 -4.35 16.44
N HIS A 108 6.92 -5.08 15.45
CA HIS A 108 7.82 -4.56 14.42
C HIS A 108 7.08 -4.07 13.17
N ALA A 109 5.75 -4.19 13.12
CA ALA A 109 4.93 -3.64 12.05
C ALA A 109 4.61 -2.13 12.22
N LEU A 110 5.03 -1.53 13.34
CA LEU A 110 4.88 -0.10 13.66
C LEU A 110 6.17 0.68 13.41
#